data_AF-A0A932ZYB4-F1
#
_entry.id   AF-A0A932ZYB4-F1
#
_cell.length_a   1.000
_cell.length_b   1.000
_cell.length_c   1.000
_cell.angle_alpha   90.00
_cell.angle_beta   90.00
_cell.angle_gamma   90.00
#
_symmetry.space_group_name_H-M   'P 1'
#
loop_
_entity.id
_entity.type
_entity.pdbx_description
1 polymer ?
#
loop_
_entity_poly.entity_id
_entity_poly.type
_entity_poly.pdbx_seq_one_letter_code
_entity_poly.pdbx_strand_id
1 'polypeptide(L)'
;MRGCHEIQDRLSGYVDGALPPGERAAVEAHLRECETCRATIADLEALKRLLVSTPPPPLPPGLSARIHSRLRVQRSASPGARRAPRRAWFVRRAASATAAAVLLAALLIGLPWSPPEQAQAVVPLDAYFQEHLRATRALPLADVSVLTLSSFQATLALENADSDASP
;
A
#
# COMPACT_ATOMS: atom_id res chain seq x y z
N MET A 1 17.14 18.51 -15.85
CA MET A 1 18.29 18.06 -15.02
C MET A 1 18.12 18.31 -13.53
N ARG A 2 17.44 19.37 -13.07
CA ARG A 2 17.03 19.49 -11.65
C ARG A 2 15.81 18.57 -11.38
N GLY A 3 15.68 18.04 -10.17
CA GLY A 3 14.54 17.20 -9.77
C GLY A 3 14.56 15.74 -10.26
N CYS A 4 15.70 15.25 -10.78
CA CYS A 4 15.82 13.88 -11.28
C CYS A 4 15.50 12.85 -10.18
N HIS A 5 16.03 13.06 -8.97
CA HIS A 5 15.77 12.18 -7.82
C HIS A 5 14.27 12.05 -7.50
N GLU A 6 13.55 13.18 -7.43
CA GLU A 6 12.10 13.17 -7.13
C GLU A 6 11.30 12.46 -8.23
N ILE A 7 11.71 12.61 -9.49
CA ILE A 7 11.09 11.90 -10.61
C ILE A 7 11.41 10.41 -10.58
N GLN A 8 12.65 10.03 -10.25
CA GLN A 8 13.10 8.63 -10.15
C GLN A 8 12.23 7.82 -9.18
N ASP A 9 11.89 8.39 -8.02
CA ASP A 9 10.99 7.76 -7.04
C ASP A 9 9.58 7.48 -7.59
N ARG A 10 9.16 8.21 -8.64
CA ARG A 10 7.84 8.10 -9.28
C ARG A 10 7.85 7.26 -10.56
N LEU A 11 9.02 6.86 -11.09
CA LEU A 11 9.11 6.14 -12.38
C LEU A 11 8.45 4.75 -12.33
N SER A 12 8.60 4.02 -11.22
CA SER A 12 7.96 2.70 -11.05
C SER A 12 6.42 2.83 -11.11
N GLY A 13 5.86 3.75 -10.31
CA GLY A 13 4.43 4.06 -10.34
C GLY A 13 3.95 4.55 -11.70
N TYR A 14 4.79 5.26 -12.46
CA TYR A 14 4.48 5.69 -13.82
C TYR A 14 4.35 4.50 -14.78
N VAL A 15 5.32 3.58 -14.76
CA VAL A 15 5.33 2.34 -15.58
C VAL A 15 4.16 1.40 -15.22
N ASP A 16 3.73 1.43 -13.96
CA ASP A 16 2.57 0.67 -13.48
C ASP A 16 1.22 1.36 -13.69
N GLY A 17 1.22 2.61 -14.16
CA GLY A 17 -0.02 3.38 -14.33
C GLY A 17 -0.72 3.72 -13.01
N ALA A 18 0.02 3.69 -11.90
CA ALA A 18 -0.49 3.91 -10.54
C ALA A 18 -0.43 5.37 -10.08
N LEU A 19 0.23 6.25 -10.85
CA LEU A 19 0.32 7.67 -10.50
C LEU A 19 -0.99 8.44 -10.74
N PRO A 20 -1.36 9.37 -9.84
CA PRO A 20 -2.45 10.29 -10.10
C PRO A 20 -2.12 11.22 -11.28
N PRO A 21 -3.14 11.80 -11.95
CA PRO A 21 -2.94 12.56 -13.19
C PRO A 21 -1.93 13.71 -13.09
N GLY A 22 -1.90 14.42 -11.94
CA GLY A 22 -0.97 15.53 -11.71
C GLY A 22 0.49 15.09 -11.63
N GLU A 23 0.76 14.00 -10.92
CA GLU A 23 2.12 13.45 -10.81
C GLU A 23 2.59 12.84 -12.12
N ARG A 24 1.66 12.17 -12.83
CA ARG A 24 1.94 11.63 -14.16
C ARG A 24 2.35 12.73 -15.14
N ALA A 25 1.64 13.86 -15.16
CA ALA A 25 1.99 14.99 -16.02
C ALA A 25 3.37 15.59 -15.69
N ALA A 26 3.75 15.62 -14.41
CA ALA A 26 5.07 16.08 -13.97
C ALA A 26 6.20 15.15 -14.47
N VAL A 27 5.99 13.83 -14.38
CA VAL A 27 6.93 12.84 -14.95
C VAL A 27 7.03 13.01 -16.47
N GLU A 28 5.91 13.08 -17.18
CA GLU A 28 5.89 13.25 -18.65
C GLU A 28 6.59 14.53 -19.10
N ALA A 29 6.44 15.64 -18.37
CA ALA A 29 7.15 16.89 -18.65
C ALA A 29 8.66 16.70 -18.49
N HIS A 30 9.11 16.06 -17.41
CA HIS A 30 10.53 15.79 -17.17
C HIS A 30 11.16 14.87 -18.21
N LEU A 31 10.42 13.86 -18.69
CA LEU A 31 10.91 12.92 -19.70
C LEU A 31 11.22 13.59 -21.04
N ARG A 32 10.59 14.72 -21.37
CA ARG A 32 10.93 15.48 -22.60
C ARG A 32 12.34 16.07 -22.54
N GLU A 33 12.86 16.32 -21.34
CA GLU A 33 14.11 17.04 -21.13
C GLU A 33 15.23 16.15 -20.57
N CYS A 34 14.90 14.98 -20.00
CA CYS A 34 15.87 14.10 -19.35
C CYS A 34 15.98 12.77 -20.09
N GLU A 35 17.16 12.50 -20.65
CA GLU A 35 17.46 11.22 -21.32
C GLU A 35 17.69 10.09 -20.32
N THR A 36 18.32 10.36 -19.17
CA THR A 36 18.58 9.36 -18.13
C THR A 36 17.29 8.74 -17.60
N CYS A 37 16.28 9.58 -17.26
CA CYS A 37 14.98 9.07 -16.81
C CYS A 37 14.22 8.29 -17.90
N ARG A 38 14.42 8.65 -19.18
CA ARG A 38 13.86 7.87 -20.30
C ARG A 38 14.51 6.49 -20.41
N ALA A 39 15.82 6.41 -20.24
CA ALA A 39 16.53 5.12 -20.21
C ALA A 39 16.03 4.25 -19.05
N THR A 40 15.90 4.82 -17.84
CA THR A 40 15.39 4.08 -16.67
C THR A 40 13.97 3.55 -16.88
N ILE A 41 13.08 4.31 -17.52
CA ILE A 41 11.74 3.79 -17.88
C ILE A 41 11.85 2.61 -18.85
N ALA A 42 12.70 2.70 -19.86
CA ALA A 42 12.87 1.62 -20.83
C ALA A 42 13.35 0.32 -20.15
N ASP A 43 14.25 0.43 -19.17
CA ASP A 43 14.73 -0.70 -18.37
C ASP A 43 13.61 -1.30 -17.52
N LEU A 44 12.82 -0.45 -16.84
CA LEU A 44 11.67 -0.89 -16.03
C LEU A 44 10.60 -1.58 -16.90
N GLU A 45 10.32 -1.05 -18.08
CA GLU A 45 9.39 -1.67 -19.03
C GLU A 45 9.91 -3.01 -19.56
N ALA A 46 11.22 -3.11 -19.82
CA ALA A 46 11.85 -4.36 -20.22
C ALA A 46 11.73 -5.42 -19.13
N LEU A 47 12.02 -5.05 -17.87
CA LEU A 47 11.84 -5.93 -16.71
C LEU A 47 10.39 -6.38 -16.57
N LYS A 48 9.43 -5.45 -16.68
CA LYS A 48 8.00 -5.76 -16.61
C LYS A 48 7.57 -6.75 -17.69
N ARG A 49 8.08 -6.62 -18.92
CA ARG A 49 7.82 -7.59 -20.00
C ARG A 49 8.34 -8.99 -19.65
N LEU A 50 9.54 -9.10 -19.08
CA LEU A 50 10.10 -10.38 -18.65
C LEU A 50 9.25 -11.03 -17.56
N LEU A 51 8.82 -10.25 -16.57
CA LEU A 51 7.95 -10.75 -15.49
C LEU A 51 6.60 -11.25 -16.02
N VAL A 52 5.97 -10.49 -16.92
CA VAL A 52 4.68 -10.87 -17.52
C VAL A 52 4.80 -12.09 -18.45
N SER A 53 5.98 -12.32 -19.05
CA SER A 53 6.22 -13.48 -19.90
C SER A 53 6.29 -14.81 -19.13
N THR A 54 6.38 -14.75 -17.79
CA THR A 54 6.45 -15.94 -16.95
C THR A 54 5.05 -16.58 -16.82
N PRO A 55 4.91 -17.91 -16.99
CA PRO A 55 3.63 -18.58 -16.81
C PRO A 55 3.07 -18.34 -15.40
N PRO A 56 1.81 -17.90 -15.27
CA PRO A 56 1.20 -17.73 -13.96
C PRO A 56 1.04 -19.10 -13.26
N PRO A 57 1.19 -19.17 -11.93
CA PRO A 57 0.95 -20.40 -11.19
C PRO A 57 -0.52 -20.83 -11.31
N PRO A 58 -0.82 -22.14 -11.21
CA PRO A 58 -2.19 -22.63 -11.26
C PRO A 58 -3.02 -22.01 -10.12
N LEU A 59 -4.20 -21.50 -10.47
CA LEU A 59 -5.13 -20.95 -9.48
C LEU A 59 -5.73 -22.08 -8.63
N PRO A 60 -5.86 -21.89 -7.31
CA PRO A 60 -6.48 -22.91 -6.46
C PRO A 60 -7.96 -23.11 -6.84
N PRO A 61 -8.47 -24.35 -6.74
CA PRO A 61 -9.85 -24.64 -7.08
C PRO A 61 -10.82 -23.82 -6.23
N GLY A 62 -11.86 -23.28 -6.86
CA GLY A 62 -12.88 -22.49 -6.19
C GLY A 62 -12.47 -21.07 -5.77
N LEU A 63 -11.29 -20.57 -6.18
CA LEU A 63 -10.86 -19.19 -5.91
C LEU A 63 -11.91 -18.15 -6.37
N SER A 64 -12.39 -18.28 -7.60
CA SER A 64 -13.40 -17.38 -8.18
C SER A 64 -14.69 -17.37 -7.35
N ALA A 65 -15.20 -18.56 -6.98
CA ALA A 65 -16.39 -18.70 -6.16
C ALA A 65 -16.23 -18.04 -4.79
N ARG A 66 -15.07 -18.21 -4.15
CA ARG A 66 -14.71 -17.58 -2.86
C ARG A 66 -14.61 -16.06 -2.96
N ILE A 67 -14.02 -15.53 -4.04
CA ILE A 67 -13.96 -14.08 -4.30
C ILE A 67 -15.37 -13.53 -4.47
N HIS A 68 -16.19 -14.15 -5.34
CA HIS A 68 -17.56 -13.71 -5.59
C HIS A 68 -18.45 -13.78 -4.35
N SER A 69 -18.30 -14.79 -3.49
CA SER A 69 -19.07 -14.87 -2.25
C SER A 69 -18.70 -13.75 -1.28
N ARG A 70 -17.40 -13.44 -1.10
CA ARG A 70 -16.95 -12.33 -0.26
C ARG A 70 -17.38 -10.97 -0.79
N LEU A 71 -17.37 -10.76 -2.11
CA LEU A 71 -17.85 -9.51 -2.72
C LEU A 71 -19.37 -9.33 -2.54
N ARG A 72 -20.16 -10.40 -2.64
CA ARG A 72 -21.61 -10.35 -2.36
C ARG A 72 -21.89 -9.96 -0.92
N VAL A 73 -21.20 -10.58 0.04
CA VAL A 73 -21.35 -10.25 1.47
C VAL A 73 -21.01 -8.78 1.73
N GLN A 74 -19.89 -8.28 1.21
CA GLN A 74 -19.50 -6.87 1.36
C GLN A 74 -20.52 -5.90 0.74
N ARG A 75 -21.06 -6.20 -0.45
CA ARG A 75 -22.12 -5.40 -1.07
C ARG A 75 -23.40 -5.39 -0.24
N SER A 76 -23.78 -6.52 0.36
CA SER A 76 -24.94 -6.62 1.25
C SER A 76 -24.72 -5.99 2.63
N ALA A 77 -23.45 -5.86 3.05
CA ALA A 77 -23.07 -5.26 4.32
C ALA A 77 -22.94 -3.73 4.23
N SER A 78 -22.84 -3.15 3.03
CA SER A 78 -22.99 -1.69 2.87
C SER A 78 -24.39 -1.30 3.36
N PRO A 79 -24.50 -0.49 4.43
CA PRO A 79 -25.80 -0.05 4.93
C PRO A 79 -26.35 1.08 4.06
N GLY A 80 -26.43 0.83 2.75
CA GLY A 80 -27.19 1.64 1.80
C GLY A 80 -28.68 1.38 2.02
N ALA A 81 -29.33 2.28 2.77
CA ALA A 81 -30.79 2.39 2.86
C ALA A 81 -31.54 1.26 3.61
N ARG A 82 -31.06 0.84 4.78
CA ARG A 82 -32.04 0.48 5.84
C ARG A 82 -32.76 1.77 6.23
N ARG A 83 -33.90 2.04 5.58
CA ARG A 83 -34.82 3.13 5.94
C ARG A 83 -35.05 3.02 7.44
N ALA A 84 -34.50 3.96 8.21
CA ALA A 84 -34.74 4.03 9.64
C ALA A 84 -36.26 4.05 9.85
N PRO A 85 -36.82 3.20 10.73
CA PRO A 85 -38.26 3.16 10.93
C PRO A 85 -38.73 4.56 11.30
N ARG A 86 -39.86 5.02 10.74
CA ARG A 86 -40.45 6.36 10.99
C ARG A 86 -40.49 6.75 12.48
N ARG A 87 -40.53 5.75 13.37
CA ARG A 87 -40.42 5.89 14.83
C ARG A 87 -39.11 6.56 15.31
N ALA A 88 -37.97 6.31 14.65
CA ALA A 88 -36.69 6.94 14.96
C ALA A 88 -36.65 8.45 14.63
N TRP A 89 -37.49 8.90 13.69
CA TRP A 89 -37.65 10.32 13.35
C TRP A 89 -38.42 11.08 14.45
N PHE A 90 -39.45 10.47 15.04
CA PHE A 90 -40.19 11.05 16.17
C PHE A 90 -39.37 11.11 17.47
N VAL A 91 -38.54 10.11 17.75
CA VAL A 91 -37.66 10.11 18.93
C VAL A 91 -36.55 11.17 18.81
N ARG A 92 -36.00 11.42 17.61
CA ARG A 92 -35.04 12.51 17.37
C ARG A 92 -35.63 13.91 17.56
N ARG A 93 -36.93 14.10 17.31
CA ARG A 93 -37.65 15.36 17.57
C ARG A 93 -37.90 15.61 19.06
N ALA A 94 -38.00 14.56 19.89
CA ALA A 94 -38.08 14.69 21.34
C ALA A 94 -36.70 14.90 22.00
N ALA A 95 -35.63 14.42 21.37
CA ALA A 95 -34.26 14.55 21.87
C ALA A 95 -33.56 15.90 21.53
N SER A 96 -34.21 16.81 20.80
CA SER A 96 -33.61 18.11 20.45
C SER A 96 -33.54 19.10 21.62
N ALA A 97 -34.23 18.82 22.74
CA ALA A 97 -34.13 19.64 23.94
C ALA A 97 -32.87 19.35 24.78
N THR A 98 -32.34 18.12 24.73
CA THR A 98 -31.15 17.73 25.51
C THR A 98 -29.84 18.04 24.79
N ALA A 99 -29.82 18.06 23.45
CA ALA A 99 -28.63 18.35 22.66
C ALA A 99 -28.10 19.79 22.85
N ALA A 100 -28.98 20.78 23.02
CA ALA A 100 -28.59 22.17 23.25
C ALA A 100 -27.87 22.37 24.60
N ALA A 101 -28.32 21.67 25.65
CA ALA A 101 -27.70 21.72 26.98
C ALA A 101 -26.29 21.09 26.98
N VAL A 102 -26.08 19.99 26.25
CA VAL A 102 -24.78 19.33 26.14
C VAL A 102 -23.79 20.17 25.34
N LEU A 103 -24.23 20.84 24.27
CA LEU A 103 -23.39 21.76 23.49
C LEU A 103 -23.00 23.00 24.30
N LEU A 104 -23.94 23.58 25.06
CA LEU A 104 -23.65 24.71 25.97
C LEU A 104 -22.65 24.30 27.07
N ALA A 105 -22.82 23.11 27.66
CA ALA A 105 -21.88 22.59 28.65
C ALA A 105 -20.49 22.34 28.04
N ALA A 106 -20.40 21.72 26.86
CA ALA A 106 -19.11 21.48 26.18
C ALA A 106 -18.39 22.79 25.80
N LEU A 107 -19.15 23.81 25.40
CA LEU A 107 -18.62 25.15 25.09
C LEU A 107 -18.11 25.86 26.36
N LEU A 108 -18.83 25.73 27.49
CA LEU A 108 -18.41 26.28 28.79
C LEU A 108 -17.19 25.57 29.38
N ILE A 109 -17.05 24.26 29.17
CA ILE A 109 -15.94 23.46 29.71
C ILE A 109 -14.67 23.60 28.84
N GLY A 110 -14.78 24.17 27.63
CA GLY A 110 -13.63 24.42 26.77
C GLY A 110 -12.90 23.13 26.39
N LEU A 111 -13.65 22.06 26.07
CA LEU A 111 -13.02 20.80 25.67
C LEU A 111 -12.15 21.06 24.43
N PRO A 112 -10.85 20.78 24.49
CA PRO A 112 -10.01 20.86 23.31
C PRO A 112 -10.51 19.81 22.33
N TRP A 113 -11.16 20.26 21.25
CA TRP A 113 -11.41 19.45 20.07
C TRP A 113 -10.06 19.19 19.39
N SER A 114 -9.29 18.24 19.94
CA SER A 114 -8.29 17.57 19.13
C SER A 114 -9.05 16.74 18.11
N PRO A 115 -8.92 17.02 16.80
CA PRO A 115 -9.38 16.05 15.81
C PRO A 115 -8.71 14.71 16.14
N PRO A 116 -9.39 13.56 16.01
CA PRO A 116 -8.70 12.29 16.08
C PRO A 116 -7.61 12.38 15.02
N GLU A 117 -6.36 12.51 15.49
CA GLU A 117 -5.19 12.45 14.66
C GLU A 117 -5.34 11.14 13.91
N GLN A 118 -5.70 11.25 12.63
CA GLN A 118 -5.74 10.13 11.73
C GLN A 118 -4.28 9.75 11.57
N ALA A 119 -3.77 9.03 12.58
CA ALA A 119 -2.61 8.20 12.49
C ALA A 119 -2.94 7.27 11.34
N GLN A 120 -2.54 7.70 10.15
CA GLN A 120 -2.32 6.82 9.03
C GLN A 120 -1.43 5.75 9.63
N ALA A 121 -2.02 4.61 9.96
CA ALA A 121 -1.29 3.45 10.40
C ALA A 121 -0.52 2.99 9.17
N VAL A 122 0.60 3.67 8.91
CA VAL A 122 1.67 3.19 8.07
C VAL A 122 2.07 1.92 8.79
N VAL A 123 1.54 0.79 8.34
CA VAL A 123 1.92 -0.51 8.88
C VAL A 123 3.42 -0.59 8.68
N PRO A 124 4.21 -0.57 9.77
CA PRO A 124 5.65 -0.52 9.63
C PRO A 124 6.09 -1.77 8.88
N LEU A 125 6.97 -1.58 7.90
CA LEU A 125 7.45 -2.66 7.04
C LEU A 125 8.03 -3.82 7.89
N ASP A 126 8.57 -3.50 9.06
CA ASP A 126 9.06 -4.45 10.06
C ASP A 126 7.97 -5.40 10.58
N ALA A 127 6.73 -4.93 10.73
CA ALA A 127 5.61 -5.78 11.14
C ALA A 127 5.24 -6.79 10.04
N TYR A 128 5.33 -6.38 8.77
CA TYR A 128 5.17 -7.27 7.63
C TYR A 128 6.30 -8.31 7.57
N PHE A 129 7.55 -7.88 7.73
CA PHE A 129 8.71 -8.79 7.77
C PHE A 129 8.62 -9.79 8.92
N GLN A 130 8.25 -9.35 10.13
CA GLN A 130 8.09 -10.26 11.26
C GLN A 130 7.02 -11.32 11.00
N GLU A 131 5.89 -10.94 10.43
CA GLU A 131 4.82 -11.89 10.14
C GLU A 131 5.22 -12.86 9.02
N HIS A 132 5.92 -12.37 8.00
CA HIS A 132 6.44 -13.21 6.92
C HIS A 132 7.45 -14.24 7.45
N LEU A 133 8.42 -13.81 8.27
CA LEU A 133 9.41 -14.70 8.90
C LEU A 133 8.78 -15.73 9.84
N ARG A 134 7.69 -15.39 10.53
CA ARG A 134 6.94 -16.34 11.36
C ARG A 134 6.24 -17.38 10.50
N ALA A 135 5.64 -16.98 9.39
CA ALA A 135 4.95 -17.88 8.47
C ALA A 135 5.93 -18.82 7.75
N THR A 136 7.13 -18.35 7.42
CA THR A 136 8.13 -19.12 6.66
C THR A 136 9.11 -19.90 7.53
N ARG A 137 9.12 -19.68 8.85
CA ARG A 137 9.91 -20.45 9.84
C ARG A 137 9.74 -21.97 9.76
N ALA A 138 8.57 -22.44 9.32
CA ALA A 138 8.30 -23.87 9.20
C ALA A 138 8.89 -24.50 7.92
N LEU A 139 9.33 -23.70 6.94
CA LEU A 139 9.83 -24.14 5.64
C LEU A 139 10.98 -23.23 5.15
N PRO A 140 12.14 -23.21 5.81
CA PRO A 140 13.25 -22.28 5.51
C PRO A 140 13.83 -22.42 4.10
N LEU A 141 13.55 -23.51 3.40
CA LEU A 141 14.08 -23.83 2.06
C LEU A 141 13.06 -23.67 0.92
N ALA A 142 11.81 -23.32 1.23
CA ALA A 142 10.75 -23.17 0.20
C ALA A 142 10.54 -21.71 -0.24
N ASP A 143 11.21 -20.75 0.40
CA ASP A 143 11.03 -19.34 0.14
C ASP A 143 12.22 -18.76 -0.65
N VAL A 144 11.94 -18.35 -1.89
CA VAL A 144 12.90 -17.77 -2.83
C VAL A 144 13.57 -16.54 -2.23
N SER A 145 12.88 -15.78 -1.38
CA SER A 145 13.37 -14.58 -0.70
C SER A 145 14.56 -14.90 0.23
N VAL A 146 14.44 -15.97 1.02
CA VAL A 146 15.47 -16.42 1.96
C VAL A 146 16.68 -16.97 1.20
N LEU A 147 16.43 -17.73 0.13
CA LEU A 147 17.50 -18.23 -0.74
C LEU A 147 18.28 -17.06 -1.36
N THR A 148 17.60 -16.02 -1.86
CA THR A 148 18.27 -14.84 -2.42
C THR A 148 19.10 -14.06 -1.39
N LEU A 149 18.58 -13.83 -0.18
CA LEU A 149 19.33 -13.14 0.89
C LEU A 149 20.55 -13.94 1.36
N SER A 150 20.41 -15.26 1.49
CA SER A 150 21.55 -16.13 1.86
C SER A 150 22.63 -16.17 0.77
N SER A 151 22.23 -16.19 -0.51
CA SER A 151 23.19 -16.10 -1.61
C SER A 151 23.87 -14.74 -1.70
N PHE A 152 23.15 -13.66 -1.37
CA PHE A 152 23.68 -12.30 -1.39
C PHE A 152 24.69 -12.05 -0.26
N GLN A 153 24.40 -12.54 0.95
CA GLN A 153 25.39 -12.48 2.04
C GLN A 153 26.62 -13.35 1.75
N ALA A 154 26.45 -14.51 1.12
CA ALA A 154 27.57 -15.37 0.73
C ALA A 154 28.48 -14.69 -0.32
N THR A 155 27.91 -13.94 -1.27
CA THR A 155 28.69 -13.20 -2.26
C THR A 155 29.45 -12.01 -1.65
N LEU A 156 28.82 -11.24 -0.75
CA LEU A 156 29.51 -10.16 -0.04
C LEU A 156 30.64 -10.66 0.88
N ALA A 157 30.50 -11.85 1.46
CA ALA A 157 31.56 -12.43 2.29
C ALA A 157 32.78 -12.86 1.47
N LEU A 158 32.58 -13.35 0.24
CA LEU A 158 33.67 -13.70 -0.68
C LEU A 158 34.38 -12.44 -1.21
N GLU A 159 33.64 -11.38 -1.53
CA GLU A 159 34.22 -10.13 -2.05
C GLU A 159 35.07 -9.40 -1.00
N ASN A 160 34.65 -9.40 0.27
CA ASN A 160 35.47 -8.85 1.36
C ASN A 160 36.70 -9.73 1.66
N ALA A 161 36.60 -11.05 1.50
CA ALA A 161 37.74 -11.96 1.70
C ALA A 161 38.84 -11.77 0.62
N ASP A 162 38.46 -11.44 -0.61
CA ASP A 162 39.42 -11.11 -1.68
C ASP A 162 40.03 -9.70 -1.50
N SER A 163 39.29 -8.75 -0.93
CA SER A 163 39.80 -7.40 -0.65
C SER A 163 40.89 -7.37 0.42
N ASP A 164 40.87 -8.30 1.38
CA ASP A 164 41.87 -8.40 2.45
C ASP A 164 43.12 -9.23 2.04
N ALA A 165 43.10 -9.84 0.85
CA ALA A 165 44.17 -10.72 0.35
C ALA A 165 45.15 -10.04 -0.63
N SER A 166 45.00 -8.74 -0.92
CA SER A 166 45.96 -7.99 -1.75
C SER A 166 46.83 -7.03 -0.91
N PRO A 167 48.16 -7.26 -0.82
CA PRO A 167 49.11 -6.32 -0.22
C PRO A 167 49.50 -5.15 -1.14
#